data_AF-A0A0M8X8T8-F1
#
_entry.id   AF-A0A0M8X8T8-F1
#
_cell.length_a   1.000
_cell.length_b   1.000
_cell.length_c   1.000
_cell.angle_alpha   90.00
_cell.angle_beta   90.00
_cell.angle_gamma   90.00
#
_symmetry.space_group_name_H-M   'P 1'
#
loop_
_entity.id
_entity.type
_entity.pdbx_description
1 polymer ?
#
loop_
_entity_poly.entity_id
_entity_poly.type
_entity_poly.pdbx_seq_one_letter_code
_entity_poly.pdbx_strand_id
1 'polypeptide(L)'
;ELLTEAREWPTTDGRPRRAGISSFGISGTNAHVVIEEPPAVTVEQGSIERAELPVVPWVLSGKSGQAVRDQAARLVTHLEAHPDLP
;
A
#
# COMPACT_ATOMS: atom_id res chain seq x y z
N GLU A 1 8.34 2.60 26.56
CA GLU A 1 9.30 3.60 26.05
C GLU A 1 8.65 4.32 24.89
N LEU A 2 8.82 5.64 24.77
CA LEU A 2 8.33 6.40 23.61
C LEU A 2 9.35 6.27 22.48
N LEU A 3 8.91 5.88 21.29
CA LEU A 3 9.78 5.86 20.11
C LEU A 3 9.99 7.29 19.60
N THR A 4 11.24 7.74 19.59
CA THR A 4 11.64 9.05 19.02
C THR A 4 12.28 8.93 17.65
N GLU A 5 12.52 7.71 17.19
CA GLU A 5 13.09 7.35 15.88
C GLU A 5 12.44 6.06 15.38
N ALA A 6 12.55 5.79 14.07
CA ALA A 6 12.08 4.55 13.50
C ALA A 6 12.89 3.37 14.04
N ARG A 7 12.20 2.33 14.51
CA ARG A 7 12.79 1.06 14.92
C ARG A 7 12.06 -0.08 14.24
N GLU A 8 12.76 -1.18 14.05
CA GLU A 8 12.18 -2.39 13.50
C GLU A 8 11.00 -2.85 14.37
N TRP A 9 9.88 -3.20 13.72
CA TRP A 9 8.75 -3.84 14.39
C TRP A 9 8.88 -5.37 14.21
N PRO A 10 9.36 -6.09 15.25
CA PRO A 10 9.65 -7.50 15.12
C PRO A 10 8.38 -8.29 14.80
N THR A 11 8.49 -9.22 13.84
CA THR A 11 7.47 -10.24 13.62
C THR A 11 7.57 -11.27 14.74
N THR A 12 6.43 -11.75 15.24
CA THR A 12 6.39 -12.93 16.12
C THR A 12 5.74 -14.06 15.35
N ASP A 13 6.36 -15.24 15.33
CA ASP A 13 5.86 -16.39 14.57
C ASP A 13 4.37 -16.66 14.85
N GLY A 14 3.57 -16.66 13.78
CA GLY A 14 2.13 -16.91 13.83
C GLY A 14 1.28 -15.81 14.46
N ARG A 15 1.82 -14.62 14.74
CA ARG A 15 1.06 -13.49 15.32
C ARG A 15 1.15 -12.24 14.45
N PRO A 16 0.01 -11.69 13.99
CA PRO A 16 0.00 -10.46 13.24
C PRO A 16 0.37 -9.28 14.14
N ARG A 17 1.05 -8.28 13.57
CA ARG A 17 1.27 -7.01 14.26
C ARG A 17 -0.06 -6.31 14.53
N ARG A 18 -0.20 -5.72 15.72
CA ARG A 18 -1.38 -4.95 16.12
C ARG A 18 -1.01 -3.59 16.66
N ALA A 19 -1.70 -2.55 16.22
CA ALA A 19 -1.57 -1.18 16.74
C ALA A 19 -2.91 -0.69 17.29
N GLY A 20 -2.86 -0.01 18.43
CA GLY A 20 -3.98 0.81 18.92
C GLY A 20 -3.80 2.26 18.49
N ILE A 21 -4.85 2.86 17.94
CA ILE A 21 -4.92 4.29 17.61
C ILE A 21 -5.99 4.91 18.50
N SER A 22 -5.61 5.88 19.32
CA SER A 22 -6.52 6.65 20.17
C SER A 22 -6.61 8.09 19.67
N SER A 23 -7.81 8.64 19.65
CA SER A 23 -8.08 10.05 19.36
C SER A 23 -8.94 10.64 20.48
N PHE A 24 -8.49 11.76 21.03
CA PHE A 24 -9.12 12.44 22.17
C PHE A 24 -9.48 13.87 21.78
N GLY A 25 -10.77 14.15 21.59
CA GLY A 25 -11.26 15.47 21.21
C GLY A 25 -11.38 16.42 22.40
N ILE A 26 -11.07 17.70 22.19
CA ILE A 26 -11.23 18.75 23.23
C ILE A 26 -12.68 18.91 23.71
N SER A 27 -13.67 18.53 22.89
CA SER A 27 -15.09 18.49 23.26
C SER A 27 -15.45 17.34 24.21
N GLY A 28 -14.55 16.37 24.41
CA GLY A 28 -14.80 15.16 25.18
C GLY A 28 -15.22 13.94 24.34
N THR A 29 -15.37 14.08 23.01
CA THR A 29 -15.63 12.93 22.13
C THR A 29 -14.33 12.19 21.84
N ASN A 30 -14.31 10.89 22.15
CA ASN A 30 -13.13 10.04 21.99
C ASN A 30 -13.42 8.89 21.01
N ALA A 31 -12.38 8.43 20.32
CA ALA A 31 -12.44 7.23 19.49
C ALA A 31 -11.18 6.39 19.69
N HIS A 32 -11.33 5.07 19.65
CA HIS A 32 -10.21 4.12 19.72
C HIS A 32 -10.41 3.02 18.67
N VAL A 33 -9.36 2.71 17.92
CA VAL A 33 -9.35 1.67 16.90
C VAL A 33 -8.15 0.76 17.12
N VAL A 34 -8.36 -0.54 16.99
CA VAL A 34 -7.30 -1.54 16.92
C VAL A 34 -7.15 -1.97 15.45
N ILE A 35 -5.95 -1.84 14.90
CA ILE A 35 -5.60 -2.28 13.55
C ILE A 35 -4.72 -3.51 13.67
N GLU A 36 -4.98 -4.50 12.82
CA GLU A 36 -4.20 -5.72 12.69
C GLU A 36 -3.58 -5.79 11.28
N GLU A 37 -2.36 -6.29 11.19
CA GLU A 37 -1.71 -6.67 9.94
C GLU A 37 -2.59 -7.64 9.14
N PRO A 38 -2.82 -7.41 7.83
CA PRO A 38 -3.66 -8.30 7.04
C PRO A 38 -3.03 -9.71 6.94
N PRO A 39 -3.82 -10.77 6.72
CA PRO A 39 -3.30 -12.09 6.42
C PRO A 39 -2.29 -12.03 5.26
N ALA A 40 -1.24 -12.86 5.32
CA ALA A 40 -0.30 -12.99 4.22
C ALA A 40 -1.06 -13.40 2.95
N VAL A 41 -1.04 -12.54 1.92
CA VAL A 41 -1.60 -12.87 0.62
C VAL A 41 -0.54 -13.65 -0.13
N THR A 42 -0.68 -14.98 -0.15
CA THR A 42 0.00 -15.77 -1.17
C THR A 42 -0.64 -15.39 -2.49
N VAL A 43 0.07 -14.62 -3.31
CA VAL A 43 -0.34 -14.45 -4.71
C VAL A 43 -0.12 -15.83 -5.34
N GLU A 44 -1.16 -16.66 -5.33
CA GLU A 44 -1.22 -17.77 -6.26
C GLU A 44 -1.13 -17.13 -7.64
N GLN A 45 -0.01 -17.32 -8.32
CA GLN A 45 0.09 -17.05 -9.73
C GLN A 45 -0.91 -18.00 -10.40
N GLY A 46 -2.16 -17.57 -10.47
CA GLY A 46 -3.21 -18.32 -11.14
C GLY A 46 -2.69 -18.72 -12.51
N SER A 47 -2.84 -19.99 -12.84
CA SER A 47 -2.41 -20.63 -14.09
C SER A 47 -3.20 -20.16 -15.30
N ILE A 48 -3.55 -18.87 -15.35
CA ILE A 48 -4.02 -18.25 -16.56
C ILE A 48 -2.82 -18.26 -17.49
N GLU A 49 -2.95 -19.00 -18.59
CA GLU A 49 -1.98 -19.05 -19.68
C GLU A 49 -1.81 -17.61 -20.20
N ARG A 50 -0.84 -16.89 -19.62
CA ARG A 50 -0.52 -15.53 -20.05
C ARG A 50 0.18 -15.67 -21.38
N ALA A 51 -0.44 -15.14 -22.43
CA ALA A 51 0.27 -14.91 -23.67
C ALA A 51 1.48 -14.02 -23.35
N GLU A 52 2.69 -14.51 -23.61
CA GLU A 52 3.91 -13.71 -23.52
C GLU A 52 3.87 -12.66 -24.64
N LEU A 53 3.35 -11.49 -24.31
CA LEU A 53 3.35 -10.35 -25.22
C LEU A 53 4.70 -9.62 -25.10
N PRO A 54 5.33 -9.23 -26.21
CA PRO A 54 6.60 -8.50 -26.16
C PRO A 54 6.49 -7.13 -25.49
N VAL A 55 5.26 -6.57 -25.42
CA VAL A 55 4.94 -5.31 -24.75
C VAL A 55 3.53 -5.43 -24.14
N VAL A 56 3.37 -4.99 -22.89
CA VAL A 56 2.06 -4.86 -22.23
C VAL A 56 1.73 -3.38 -22.06
N PRO A 57 0.62 -2.87 -22.64
CA PRO A 57 0.27 -1.46 -22.55
C PRO A 57 -0.22 -1.10 -21.15
N TRP A 58 0.22 0.05 -20.66
CA TRP A 58 -0.25 0.63 -19.41
C TRP A 58 -1.42 1.56 -19.69
N VAL A 59 -2.62 1.12 -19.31
CA VAL A 59 -3.86 1.86 -19.57
C VAL A 59 -4.12 2.85 -18.43
N LEU A 60 -4.21 4.13 -18.78
CA LEU A 60 -4.51 5.21 -17.84
C LEU A 60 -5.83 5.88 -18.18
N SER A 61 -6.55 6.30 -17.14
CA SER A 61 -7.82 6.99 -17.27
C SER A 61 -7.93 8.15 -16.28
N GLY A 62 -8.78 9.12 -16.61
CA GLY A 62 -9.02 10.30 -15.79
C GLY A 62 -10.26 11.03 -16.29
N LYS A 63 -10.92 11.76 -15.38
CA LYS A 63 -12.16 12.50 -15.70
C LYS A 63 -11.93 13.69 -16.65
N SER A 64 -10.68 14.04 -16.91
CA SER A 64 -10.25 15.10 -17.83
C SER A 64 -8.88 14.77 -18.41
N GLY A 65 -8.50 15.46 -19.49
CA GLY A 65 -7.16 15.31 -20.08
C GLY A 65 -6.03 15.67 -19.10
N GLN A 66 -6.27 16.62 -18.18
CA GLN A 66 -5.29 16.93 -17.13
C GLN A 66 -5.16 15.79 -16.12
N ALA A 67 -6.28 15.18 -15.71
CA ALA A 67 -6.25 14.06 -14.77
C ALA A 67 -5.48 12.85 -15.31
N VAL A 68 -5.54 12.58 -16.63
CA VAL A 68 -4.73 11.52 -17.26
C VAL A 68 -3.24 11.84 -17.19
N ARG A 69 -2.85 13.10 -17.46
CA ARG A 69 -1.44 13.54 -17.33
C ARG A 69 -0.93 13.42 -15.89
N ASP A 70 -1.77 13.77 -14.92
CA ASP A 70 -1.41 13.66 -13.50
C ASP A 70 -1.26 12.19 -13.08
N GLN A 71 -2.08 11.28 -13.61
CA GLN A 71 -1.91 9.83 -13.39
C GLN A 71 -0.60 9.32 -13.99
N ALA A 72 -0.26 9.74 -15.21
CA ALA A 72 1.00 9.36 -15.86
C ALA A 72 2.22 9.85 -15.05
N ALA A 73 2.19 11.08 -14.53
CA ALA A 73 3.27 11.62 -13.70
C ALA A 73 3.45 10.84 -12.38
N ARG A 74 2.35 10.48 -11.71
CA ARG A 74 2.39 9.65 -10.50
C ARG A 74 2.98 8.28 -10.77
N LEU A 75 2.64 7.70 -11.91
CA LEU A 75 3.10 6.39 -12.31
C LEU A 75 4.61 6.37 -12.61
N VAL A 76 5.11 7.38 -13.34
CA VAL A 76 6.55 7.58 -13.55
C VAL A 76 7.26 7.71 -12.20
N THR A 77 6.77 8.58 -11.31
CA THR A 77 7.37 8.76 -9.97
C THR A 77 7.40 7.46 -9.17
N HIS A 78 6.33 6.66 -9.28
CA HIS A 78 6.25 5.37 -8.58
C HIS A 78 7.27 4.36 -9.11
N LEU A 79 7.39 4.23 -10.43
CA LEU A 79 8.36 3.35 -11.08
C LEU A 79 9.80 3.74 -10.80
N GLU A 80 10.11 5.05 -10.84
CA GLU A 80 11.45 5.55 -10.51
C GLU A 80 11.85 5.21 -9.07
N ALA A 81 10.89 5.24 -8.14
CA ALA A 81 11.11 4.86 -6.74
C ALA A 81 11.16 3.34 -6.51
N HIS A 82 10.67 2.53 -7.45
CA HIS A 82 10.55 1.07 -7.33
C HIS A 82 11.02 0.37 -8.62
N PRO A 83 12.33 0.41 -8.93
CA PRO A 83 12.87 -0.08 -10.21
C PRO A 83 12.73 -1.60 -10.40
N ASP A 84 12.45 -2.34 -9.34
CA ASP A 84 12.22 -3.79 -9.38
C ASP A 84 10.79 -4.17 -9.78
N LEU A 85 9.88 -3.18 -9.84
CA LEU A 85 8.56 -3.37 -10.42
C LEU A 85 8.66 -3.30 -11.96
N PRO A 86 7.88 -4.13 -12.70
CA PRO A 86 7.82 -4.08 -14.15
C PRO A 86 7.24 -2.75 -14.67
#